data_AF-A0AAU3M3P2-F1
#
_entry.id   AF-A0AAU3M3P2-F1
#
_cell.length_a   1.000
_cell.length_b   1.000
_cell.length_c   1.000
_cell.angle_alpha   90.00
_cell.angle_beta   90.00
_cell.angle_gamma   90.00
#
_symmetry.space_group_name_H-M   'P 1'
#
loop_
_entity.id
_entity.type
_entity.pdbx_description
1 polymer ?
#
loop_
_entity_poly.entity_id
_entity_poly.type
_entity_poly.pdbx_seq_one_letter_code
_entity_poly.pdbx_strand_id
1 'polypeptide(L)'
;MTSGRSALTALHLFLVWATMAVTVPTLGFGLLLTAWGGGAGAAVPVLALGLPLAVGLLATAGIPVRAVVPQCDSVPQRLGWAVMVFVLGTLGVLAGLAAYGGDVDLGSAGTRFALTGVPYVVAAALFVPSRWVRLGAVAVLAAAVAYGGFVGPAQFQQRRHDAEVARYREHAELLYLGAAPAGMQVSRA
;
A
#
# COMPACT_ATOMS: atom_id res chain seq x y z
N MET A 1 16.20 -29.20 -14.62
CA MET A 1 16.10 -29.04 -13.15
C MET A 1 15.79 -27.60 -12.69
N THR A 2 15.81 -26.58 -13.57
CA THR A 2 15.56 -25.16 -13.24
C THR A 2 14.08 -24.81 -13.04
N SER A 3 13.17 -25.47 -13.77
CA SER A 3 11.71 -25.19 -13.75
C SER A 3 11.06 -25.39 -12.36
N GLY A 4 11.47 -26.42 -11.61
CA GLY A 4 10.90 -26.70 -10.29
C GLY A 4 11.22 -25.61 -9.25
N ARG A 5 12.44 -25.06 -9.29
CA ARG A 5 12.87 -24.01 -8.35
C ARG A 5 12.22 -22.67 -8.65
N SER A 6 12.04 -22.33 -9.93
CA SER A 6 11.30 -21.13 -10.33
C SER A 6 9.82 -21.23 -9.98
N ALA A 7 9.20 -22.40 -10.20
CA ALA A 7 7.80 -22.63 -9.83
C ALA A 7 7.56 -22.50 -8.32
N LEU A 8 8.44 -23.07 -7.50
CA LEU A 8 8.38 -22.93 -6.04
C LEU A 8 8.58 -21.48 -5.59
N THR A 9 9.46 -20.73 -6.25
CA THR A 9 9.67 -19.30 -5.95
C THR A 9 8.44 -18.48 -6.32
N ALA A 10 7.84 -18.73 -7.48
CA ALA A 10 6.61 -18.07 -7.89
C ALA A 10 5.45 -18.40 -6.93
N LEU A 11 5.31 -19.67 -6.53
CA LEU A 11 4.33 -20.10 -5.54
C LEU A 11 4.55 -19.40 -4.19
N HIS A 12 5.80 -19.30 -3.73
CA HIS A 12 6.13 -18.59 -2.49
C HIS A 12 5.67 -17.13 -2.53
N LEU A 13 6.06 -16.40 -3.59
CA LEU A 13 5.71 -15.00 -3.76
C LEU A 13 4.18 -14.82 -3.89
N PHE A 14 3.51 -15.73 -4.58
CA PHE A 14 2.06 -15.74 -4.69
C PHE A 14 1.37 -16.01 -3.35
N LEU A 15 1.87 -16.94 -2.54
CA LEU A 15 1.33 -17.20 -1.21
C LEU A 15 1.49 -15.99 -0.30
N VAL A 16 2.68 -15.38 -0.26
CA VAL A 16 2.93 -14.14 0.51
C VAL A 16 1.98 -13.02 0.04
N TRP A 17 1.84 -12.85 -1.28
CA TRP A 17 0.92 -11.88 -1.86
C TRP A 17 -0.52 -12.13 -1.39
N ALA A 18 -1.03 -13.34 -1.60
CA ALA A 18 -2.43 -13.69 -1.34
C ALA A 18 -2.76 -13.59 0.15
N THR A 19 -1.86 -14.07 1.02
CA THR A 19 -2.00 -13.93 2.47
C THR A 19 -2.11 -12.47 2.86
N MET A 20 -1.19 -11.62 2.42
CA MET A 20 -1.17 -10.21 2.86
C MET A 20 -2.24 -9.35 2.20
N ALA A 21 -2.65 -9.67 0.96
CA ALA A 21 -3.76 -9.01 0.28
C ALA A 21 -5.11 -9.23 0.99
N VAL A 22 -5.25 -10.33 1.77
CA VAL A 22 -6.43 -10.59 2.59
C VAL A 22 -6.24 -10.06 4.02
N THR A 23 -5.09 -10.34 4.64
CA THR A 23 -4.86 -10.05 6.05
C THR A 23 -4.79 -8.54 6.32
N VAL A 24 -4.08 -7.77 5.50
CA VAL A 24 -3.89 -6.33 5.74
C VAL A 24 -5.22 -5.56 5.69
N PRO A 25 -6.08 -5.76 4.67
CA PRO A 25 -7.35 -5.05 4.62
C PRO A 25 -8.34 -5.50 5.70
N THR A 26 -8.32 -6.79 6.07
CA THR A 26 -9.14 -7.31 7.18
C THR A 26 -8.74 -6.68 8.52
N LEU A 27 -7.43 -6.55 8.78
CA LEU A 27 -6.92 -5.86 9.97
C LEU A 27 -7.28 -4.37 9.94
N GLY A 28 -7.10 -3.70 8.79
CA GLY A 28 -7.47 -2.30 8.62
C GLY A 28 -8.95 -2.05 8.89
N PHE A 29 -9.83 -2.92 8.37
CA PHE A 29 -11.27 -2.85 8.62
C PHE A 29 -11.63 -3.08 10.09
N GLY A 30 -11.02 -4.07 10.74
CA GLY A 30 -11.22 -4.31 12.18
C GLY A 30 -10.78 -3.11 13.04
N LEU A 31 -9.66 -2.47 12.70
CA LEU A 31 -9.20 -1.25 13.36
C LEU A 31 -10.19 -0.09 13.15
N LEU A 32 -10.72 0.07 11.94
CA LEU A 32 -11.72 1.09 11.65
C LEU A 32 -12.98 0.91 12.51
N LEU A 33 -13.51 -0.31 12.59
CA LEU A 33 -14.70 -0.62 13.38
C LEU A 33 -14.48 -0.39 14.88
N THR A 34 -13.34 -0.81 15.40
CA THR A 34 -13.01 -0.64 16.84
C THR A 34 -12.76 0.82 17.20
N ALA A 35 -12.10 1.57 16.32
CA ALA A 35 -11.89 3.02 16.51
C ALA A 35 -13.22 3.80 16.46
N TRP A 36 -14.16 3.37 15.60
CA TRP A 36 -15.48 3.99 15.50
C TRP A 36 -16.31 3.83 16.79
N GLY A 37 -16.18 2.69 17.48
CA GLY A 37 -17.02 2.35 18.62
C GLY A 37 -16.43 2.59 20.02
N GLY A 38 -15.09 2.68 20.18
CA GLY A 38 -14.49 2.57 21.51
C GLY A 38 -13.15 3.28 21.75
N GLY A 39 -12.71 4.17 20.86
CA GLY A 39 -11.43 4.88 21.02
C GLY A 39 -10.19 3.98 20.94
N ALA A 40 -9.00 4.53 21.16
CA ALA A 40 -7.72 3.85 20.92
C ALA A 40 -7.54 2.53 21.71
N GLY A 41 -8.15 2.40 22.88
CA GLY A 41 -8.09 1.18 23.69
C GLY A 41 -8.78 -0.03 23.06
N ALA A 42 -9.80 0.19 22.22
CA ALA A 42 -10.53 -0.89 21.54
C ALA A 42 -9.73 -1.54 20.40
N ALA A 43 -8.70 -0.85 19.88
CA ALA A 43 -7.82 -1.38 18.84
C ALA A 43 -6.74 -2.34 19.38
N VAL A 44 -6.43 -2.27 20.68
CA VAL A 44 -5.40 -3.09 21.35
C VAL A 44 -5.61 -4.59 21.11
N PRO A 45 -6.79 -5.20 21.34
CA PRO A 45 -6.97 -6.63 21.10
C PRO A 45 -6.82 -7.01 19.62
N VAL A 46 -7.27 -6.14 18.70
CA VAL A 46 -7.14 -6.38 17.25
C VAL A 46 -5.67 -6.43 16.85
N LEU A 47 -4.85 -5.51 17.38
CA LEU A 47 -3.40 -5.53 17.12
C LEU A 47 -2.71 -6.69 17.83
N ALA A 48 -3.03 -6.93 19.10
CA ALA A 48 -2.40 -7.97 19.92
C ALA A 48 -2.62 -9.38 19.37
N LEU A 49 -3.76 -9.64 18.72
CA LEU A 49 -4.04 -10.92 18.07
C LEU A 49 -3.69 -10.90 16.58
N GLY A 50 -3.97 -9.78 15.91
CA GLY A 50 -3.80 -9.63 14.47
C GLY A 50 -2.35 -9.68 14.02
N LEU A 51 -1.43 -9.01 14.74
CA LEU A 51 0.00 -9.02 14.39
C LEU A 51 0.60 -10.44 14.51
N PRO A 52 0.45 -11.14 15.64
CA PRO A 52 0.98 -12.51 15.75
C PRO A 52 0.36 -13.47 14.74
N LEU A 53 -0.94 -13.31 14.45
CA LEU A 53 -1.62 -14.14 13.46
C LEU A 53 -1.10 -13.87 12.03
N ALA A 54 -0.89 -12.61 11.66
CA ALA A 54 -0.30 -12.24 10.37
C ALA A 54 1.13 -12.80 10.22
N VAL A 55 1.95 -12.66 11.25
CA VAL A 55 3.32 -13.23 11.27
C VAL A 55 3.28 -14.75 11.21
N GLY A 56 2.34 -15.38 11.92
CA GLY A 56 2.11 -16.83 11.87
C GLY A 56 1.73 -17.32 10.48
N LEU A 57 0.80 -16.63 9.81
CA LEU A 57 0.38 -16.93 8.43
C LEU A 57 1.52 -16.75 7.41
N LEU A 58 2.35 -15.71 7.57
CA LEU A 58 3.55 -15.58 6.76
C LEU A 58 4.52 -16.72 7.01
N ALA A 59 4.77 -17.08 8.28
CA ALA A 59 5.63 -18.20 8.63
C ALA A 59 5.11 -19.53 8.06
N THR A 60 3.79 -19.74 7.95
CA THR A 60 3.24 -20.94 7.30
C THR A 60 3.35 -20.88 5.77
N ALA A 61 3.22 -19.70 5.16
CA ALA A 61 3.47 -19.50 3.73
C ALA A 61 4.94 -19.79 3.32
N GLY A 62 5.87 -19.74 4.27
CA GLY A 62 7.28 -20.13 4.08
C GLY A 62 7.53 -21.65 4.11
N ILE A 63 6.61 -22.46 4.67
CA ILE A 63 6.76 -23.93 4.81
C ILE A 63 6.93 -24.65 3.47
N PRO A 64 6.10 -24.44 2.43
CA PRO A 64 6.19 -25.20 1.19
C PRO A 64 7.51 -24.98 0.43
N VAL A 65 8.28 -23.94 0.81
CA VAL A 65 9.44 -23.46 0.03
C VAL A 65 10.72 -23.46 0.89
N ARG A 66 10.70 -24.14 2.05
CA ARG A 66 11.87 -24.36 2.92
C ARG A 66 13.10 -24.87 2.16
N ALA A 67 12.89 -25.74 1.18
CA ALA A 67 13.97 -26.30 0.35
C ALA A 67 14.63 -25.29 -0.61
N VAL A 68 14.09 -24.07 -0.75
CA VAL A 68 14.56 -23.05 -1.70
C VAL A 68 14.98 -21.75 -1.00
N VAL A 69 14.43 -21.46 0.17
CA VAL A 69 14.79 -20.30 1.00
C VAL A 69 15.51 -20.80 2.25
N PRO A 70 16.85 -20.67 2.34
CA PRO A 70 17.64 -21.17 3.47
C PRO A 70 17.19 -20.60 4.83
N GLN A 71 16.60 -19.41 4.82
CA GLN A 71 16.07 -18.75 6.01
C GLN A 71 14.76 -19.37 6.52
N CYS A 72 14.18 -20.32 5.80
CA CYS A 72 12.99 -21.07 6.21
C CYS A 72 13.30 -22.50 6.69
N ASP A 73 14.59 -22.88 6.75
CA ASP A 73 15.02 -24.24 7.12
C ASP A 73 14.71 -24.57 8.59
N SER A 74 14.80 -23.58 9.48
CA SER A 74 14.49 -23.74 10.90
C SER A 74 13.31 -22.89 11.33
N VAL A 75 12.59 -23.32 12.38
CA VAL A 75 11.47 -22.57 12.97
C VAL A 75 11.87 -21.13 13.38
N PRO A 76 12.98 -20.89 14.12
CA PRO A 76 13.34 -19.54 14.52
C PRO A 76 13.74 -18.66 13.34
N GLN A 77 14.45 -19.20 12.34
CA GLN A 77 14.80 -18.41 11.14
C GLN A 77 13.56 -18.07 10.31
N ARG A 78 12.60 -19.00 10.19
CA ARG A 78 11.34 -18.77 9.47
C ARG A 78 10.50 -17.69 10.13
N LEU A 79 10.45 -17.67 11.47
CA LEU A 79 9.80 -16.60 12.22
C LEU A 79 10.53 -15.26 12.02
N GLY A 80 11.87 -15.25 12.08
CA GLY A 80 12.66 -14.04 11.79
C GLY A 80 12.41 -13.49 10.39
N TRP A 81 12.36 -14.35 9.38
CA TRP A 81 12.01 -13.98 8.01
C TRP A 81 10.59 -13.41 7.92
N ALA A 82 9.61 -14.07 8.54
CA ALA A 82 8.21 -13.61 8.52
C ALA A 82 8.06 -12.23 9.18
N VAL A 83 8.75 -11.99 10.29
CA VAL A 83 8.78 -10.68 10.96
C VAL A 83 9.40 -9.62 10.05
N MET A 84 10.54 -9.90 9.41
CA MET A 84 11.17 -8.94 8.50
C MET A 84 10.27 -8.60 7.30
N VAL A 85 9.66 -9.60 6.67
CA VAL A 85 8.72 -9.40 5.54
C VAL A 85 7.51 -8.61 5.99
N PHE A 86 6.96 -8.92 7.17
CA PHE A 86 5.85 -8.17 7.74
C PHE A 86 6.23 -6.70 7.95
N VAL A 87 7.33 -6.43 8.65
CA VAL A 87 7.78 -5.06 8.95
C VAL A 87 8.05 -4.27 7.67
N LEU A 88 8.84 -4.82 6.73
CA LEU A 88 9.18 -4.15 5.47
C LEU A 88 7.95 -3.91 4.60
N GLY A 89 7.05 -4.90 4.50
CA GLY A 89 5.82 -4.76 3.73
C GLY A 89 4.86 -3.75 4.35
N THR A 90 4.72 -3.73 5.68
CA THR A 90 3.91 -2.71 6.38
C THR A 90 4.47 -1.32 6.19
N LEU A 91 5.79 -1.14 6.29
CA LEU A 91 6.44 0.13 5.97
C LEU A 91 6.17 0.56 4.53
N GLY A 92 6.21 -0.37 3.57
CA GLY A 92 5.87 -0.09 2.18
C GLY A 92 4.40 0.32 1.98
N VAL A 93 3.46 -0.29 2.70
CA VAL A 93 2.04 0.13 2.69
C VAL A 93 1.88 1.54 3.27
N LEU A 94 2.53 1.84 4.40
CA LEU A 94 2.50 3.16 5.02
C LEU A 94 3.12 4.24 4.12
N ALA A 95 4.26 3.94 3.50
CA ALA A 95 4.89 4.81 2.52
C ALA A 95 3.98 5.04 1.31
N GLY A 96 3.30 3.99 0.84
CA GLY A 96 2.28 4.09 -0.21
C GLY A 96 1.12 5.00 0.20
N LEU A 97 0.56 4.84 1.39
CA LEU A 97 -0.50 5.71 1.91
C LEU A 97 -0.05 7.18 2.05
N ALA A 98 1.20 7.41 2.45
CA ALA A 98 1.74 8.76 2.58
C ALA A 98 2.02 9.42 1.22
N ALA A 99 2.48 8.65 0.22
CA ALA A 99 2.82 9.14 -1.10
C ALA A 99 1.60 9.24 -2.04
N TYR A 100 0.65 8.32 -1.90
CA TYR A 100 -0.57 8.21 -2.69
C TYR A 100 -1.76 8.53 -1.78
N GLY A 101 -1.94 9.82 -1.49
CA GLY A 101 -3.10 10.33 -0.76
C GLY A 101 -4.44 9.99 -1.46
N GLY A 102 -5.56 10.29 -0.79
CA GLY A 102 -6.92 9.88 -1.19
C GLY A 102 -7.37 10.26 -2.61
N ASP A 103 -6.63 11.15 -3.28
CA ASP A 103 -6.92 11.68 -4.62
C ASP A 103 -6.17 10.95 -5.74
N VAL A 104 -5.30 9.98 -5.42
CA VAL A 104 -4.70 9.11 -6.44
C VAL A 104 -5.67 7.96 -6.73
N ASP A 105 -6.23 7.96 -7.93
CA ASP A 105 -7.08 6.87 -8.38
C ASP A 105 -6.23 5.63 -8.66
N LEU A 106 -6.12 4.77 -7.64
CA LEU A 106 -5.48 3.46 -7.72
C LEU A 106 -6.39 2.41 -8.40
N GLY A 107 -7.48 2.85 -9.05
CA GLY A 107 -8.48 2.02 -9.70
C GLY A 107 -9.52 1.46 -8.73
N SER A 108 -10.14 0.35 -9.15
CA SER A 108 -11.25 -0.28 -8.42
C SER A 108 -10.85 -0.71 -6.99
N ALA A 109 -11.85 -0.91 -6.12
CA ALA A 109 -11.62 -1.46 -4.79
C ALA A 109 -10.79 -2.75 -4.83
N GLY A 110 -11.13 -3.67 -5.76
CA GLY A 110 -10.39 -4.92 -5.96
C GLY A 110 -8.91 -4.71 -6.34
N THR A 111 -8.62 -3.71 -7.17
CA THR A 111 -7.24 -3.33 -7.51
C THR A 111 -6.48 -2.84 -6.28
N ARG A 112 -7.12 -2.05 -5.42
CA ARG A 112 -6.53 -1.56 -4.17
C ARG A 112 -6.25 -2.71 -3.19
N PHE A 113 -7.18 -3.65 -3.04
CA PHE A 113 -6.97 -4.89 -2.25
C PHE A 113 -5.76 -5.67 -2.78
N ALA A 114 -5.69 -5.91 -4.08
CA ALA A 114 -4.57 -6.61 -4.72
C ALA A 114 -3.22 -5.88 -4.52
N LEU A 115 -3.22 -4.55 -4.58
CA LEU A 115 -2.02 -3.72 -4.38
C LEU A 115 -1.48 -3.79 -2.95
N THR A 116 -2.32 -4.00 -1.93
CA THR A 116 -1.85 -4.09 -0.54
C THR A 116 -0.87 -5.25 -0.28
N GLY A 117 -0.96 -6.34 -1.05
CA GLY A 117 -0.04 -7.47 -0.95
C GLY A 117 1.33 -7.20 -1.58
N VAL A 118 1.43 -6.27 -2.54
CA VAL A 118 2.64 -6.06 -3.36
C VAL A 118 3.87 -5.68 -2.53
N PRO A 119 3.82 -4.76 -1.53
CA PRO A 119 4.97 -4.45 -0.70
C PRO A 119 5.57 -5.67 0.02
N TYR A 120 4.73 -6.59 0.47
CA TYR A 120 5.16 -7.81 1.15
C TYR A 120 5.81 -8.81 0.19
N VAL A 121 5.33 -8.88 -1.05
CA VAL A 121 5.97 -9.67 -2.11
C VAL A 121 7.35 -9.13 -2.43
N VAL A 122 7.47 -7.81 -2.60
CA VAL A 122 8.76 -7.16 -2.86
C VAL A 122 9.72 -7.42 -1.70
N ALA A 123 9.25 -7.29 -0.46
CA ALA A 123 10.05 -7.62 0.73
C ALA A 123 10.50 -9.10 0.71
N ALA A 124 9.60 -10.05 0.48
CA ALA A 124 9.93 -11.48 0.40
C ALA A 124 10.92 -11.79 -0.74
N ALA A 125 10.75 -11.14 -1.90
CA ALA A 125 11.61 -11.32 -3.07
C ALA A 125 13.08 -10.89 -2.81
N LEU A 126 13.32 -9.93 -1.91
CA LEU A 126 14.68 -9.52 -1.52
C LEU A 126 15.45 -10.64 -0.78
N PHE A 127 14.73 -11.54 -0.12
CA PHE A 127 15.27 -12.67 0.63
C PHE A 127 15.45 -13.94 -0.23
N VAL A 128 14.96 -13.94 -1.48
CA VAL A 128 15.13 -15.07 -2.40
C VAL A 128 16.59 -15.13 -2.90
N PRO A 129 17.25 -16.30 -2.91
CA PRO A 129 18.65 -16.41 -3.36
C PRO A 129 18.91 -16.03 -4.83
N SER A 130 17.86 -16.00 -5.65
CA SER A 130 17.96 -15.69 -7.08
C SER A 130 18.22 -14.21 -7.33
N ARG A 131 19.38 -13.89 -7.91
CA ARG A 131 19.77 -12.52 -8.29
C ARG A 131 18.76 -11.81 -9.18
N TRP A 132 18.12 -12.54 -10.10
CA TRP A 132 17.13 -11.98 -11.02
C TRP A 132 15.84 -11.55 -10.31
N VAL A 133 15.41 -12.34 -9.33
CA VAL A 133 14.23 -12.02 -8.51
C VAL A 133 14.50 -10.80 -7.65
N ARG A 134 15.70 -10.71 -7.05
CA ARG A 134 16.13 -9.53 -6.29
C ARG A 134 16.23 -8.27 -7.15
N LEU A 135 16.80 -8.36 -8.34
CA LEU A 135 16.86 -7.24 -9.28
C LEU A 135 15.46 -6.80 -9.71
N GLY A 136 14.55 -7.75 -9.97
CA GLY A 136 13.15 -7.45 -10.24
C GLY A 136 12.47 -6.70 -9.09
N ALA A 137 12.69 -7.15 -7.85
CA ALA A 137 12.17 -6.48 -6.65
C ALA A 137 12.71 -5.04 -6.51
N VAL A 138 14.00 -4.83 -6.75
CA VAL A 138 14.61 -3.49 -6.75
C VAL A 138 14.05 -2.61 -7.87
N ALA A 139 13.85 -3.16 -9.06
CA ALA A 139 13.25 -2.41 -10.17
C ALA A 139 11.81 -1.98 -9.87
N VAL A 140 11.00 -2.87 -9.29
CA VAL A 140 9.63 -2.55 -8.84
C VAL A 140 9.65 -1.46 -7.76
N LEU A 141 10.55 -1.57 -6.78
CA LEU A 141 10.70 -0.56 -5.74
C LEU A 141 11.09 0.81 -6.34
N ALA A 142 12.07 0.83 -7.24
CA ALA A 142 12.51 2.06 -7.91
C ALA A 142 11.40 2.69 -8.75
N ALA A 143 10.63 1.89 -9.49
CA ALA A 143 9.48 2.36 -10.26
C ALA A 143 8.39 2.94 -9.35
N ALA A 144 8.09 2.27 -8.23
CA ALA A 144 7.11 2.76 -7.27
C ALA A 144 7.56 4.07 -6.59
N VAL A 145 8.84 4.20 -6.25
CA VAL A 145 9.40 5.45 -5.69
C VAL A 145 9.37 6.57 -6.74
N ALA A 146 9.74 6.29 -7.99
CA ALA A 146 9.70 7.28 -9.06
C ALA A 146 8.26 7.75 -9.34
N TYR A 147 7.30 6.83 -9.41
CA TYR A 147 5.90 7.16 -9.63
C TYR A 147 5.32 8.01 -8.48
N GLY A 148 5.57 7.61 -7.23
CA GLY A 148 5.08 8.33 -6.05
C GLY A 148 5.76 9.67 -5.82
N GLY A 149 7.06 9.78 -6.13
CA GLY A 149 7.84 10.99 -5.92
C GLY A 149 7.63 12.07 -7.00
N PHE A 150 7.37 11.68 -8.25
CA PHE A 150 7.34 12.63 -9.38
C PHE A 150 5.97 12.76 -10.04
N VAL A 151 5.24 11.65 -10.25
CA VAL A 151 3.99 11.67 -11.03
C VAL A 151 2.80 12.00 -10.13
N GLY A 152 2.76 11.45 -8.91
CA GLY A 152 1.70 11.70 -7.93
C GLY A 152 1.49 13.20 -7.62
N PRO A 153 2.55 13.96 -7.25
CA PRO A 153 2.41 15.37 -6.91
C PRO A 153 1.94 16.23 -8.09
N ALA A 154 2.42 15.94 -9.30
CA ALA A 154 2.03 16.67 -10.51
C ALA A 154 0.55 16.49 -10.85
N GLN A 155 0.02 15.27 -10.73
CA GLN A 155 -1.40 15.00 -10.97
C GLN A 155 -2.31 15.60 -9.90
N PHE A 156 -1.84 15.64 -8.65
CA PHE A 156 -2.57 16.28 -7.55
C PHE A 156 -2.73 17.79 -7.79
N GLN A 157 -1.66 18.47 -8.21
CA GLN A 157 -1.72 19.90 -8.53
C GLN A 157 -2.68 20.20 -9.70
N GLN A 158 -2.63 19.38 -10.77
CA GLN A 158 -3.50 19.55 -11.93
C GLN A 158 -4.98 19.45 -11.54
N ARG A 159 -5.35 18.41 -10.78
CA ARG A 159 -6.75 18.20 -10.34
C ARG A 159 -7.23 19.27 -9.37
N ARG A 160 -6.36 19.76 -8.48
CA ARG A 160 -6.69 20.88 -7.60
C ARG A 160 -6.97 22.14 -8.41
N HIS A 161 -6.17 22.40 -9.44
CA HIS A 161 -6.44 23.49 -10.39
C HIS A 161 -7.76 23.30 -11.11
N ASP A 162 -8.06 22.10 -11.63
CA ASP A 162 -9.32 21.83 -12.31
C ASP A 162 -10.53 22.00 -11.38
N ALA A 163 -10.42 21.56 -10.12
CA ALA A 163 -11.45 21.72 -9.10
C ALA A 163 -11.63 23.19 -8.68
N GLU A 164 -10.54 23.96 -8.56
CA GLU A 164 -10.59 25.40 -8.31
C GLU A 164 -11.25 26.13 -9.50
N VAL A 165 -10.88 25.79 -10.73
CA VAL A 165 -11.50 26.34 -11.96
C VAL A 165 -12.99 26.00 -12.04
N ALA A 166 -13.38 24.76 -11.72
CA ALA A 166 -14.78 24.36 -11.67
C ALA A 166 -15.55 25.15 -10.60
N ARG A 167 -14.97 25.31 -9.39
CA ARG A 167 -15.54 26.13 -8.32
C ARG A 167 -15.74 27.58 -8.77
N TYR A 168 -14.76 28.17 -9.46
CA TYR A 168 -14.87 29.54 -9.98
C TYR A 168 -15.89 29.67 -11.12
N ARG A 169 -16.10 28.62 -11.94
CA ARG A 169 -17.18 28.62 -12.94
C ARG A 169 -18.56 28.56 -12.31
N GLU A 170 -18.73 27.75 -11.26
CA GLU A 170 -20.00 27.64 -10.54
C GLU A 170 -20.30 28.88 -9.70
N HIS A 171 -19.28 29.47 -9.08
CA HIS A 171 -19.39 30.64 -8.22
C HIS A 171 -18.55 31.78 -8.79
N ALA A 172 -19.02 32.37 -9.89
CA ALA A 172 -18.35 33.48 -10.57
C ALA A 172 -18.15 34.71 -9.68
N GLU A 173 -18.93 34.82 -8.60
CA GLU A 173 -18.79 35.82 -7.53
C GLU A 173 -17.45 35.74 -6.78
N LEU A 174 -16.83 34.55 -6.69
CA LEU A 174 -15.52 34.36 -6.06
C LEU A 174 -14.35 34.95 -6.85
N LEU A 175 -14.55 35.29 -8.13
CA LEU A 175 -13.55 36.01 -8.94
C LEU A 175 -13.48 37.51 -8.62
N TYR A 176 -14.43 38.06 -7.87
CA TYR A 176 -14.48 39.49 -7.53
C TYR A 176 -13.96 39.72 -6.11
N LEU A 177 -12.75 40.29 -5.99
CA LEU A 177 -12.14 40.71 -4.73
C LEU A 177 -12.63 42.08 -4.22
N GLY A 178 -13.74 42.59 -4.75
CA GLY A 178 -14.27 43.90 -4.38
C GLY A 178 -15.79 43.91 -4.36
N ALA A 179 -16.37 44.31 -3.23
CA ALA A 179 -17.78 44.69 -3.17
C ALA A 179 -17.95 45.97 -4.00
N ALA A 180 -18.78 45.93 -5.03
CA ALA A 180 -19.15 47.14 -5.76
C ALA A 180 -19.81 48.13 -4.78
N PRO A 181 -19.39 49.41 -4.72
CA PRO A 181 -20.04 50.40 -3.89
C PRO A 181 -21.53 50.49 -4.21
N ALA A 182 -22.35 50.81 -3.22
CA ALA A 182 -23.80 50.88 -3.36
C ALA A 182 -24.19 51.79 -4.55
N GLY A 183 -24.80 51.19 -5.58
CA GLY A 183 -25.24 51.89 -6.80
C GLY A 183 -24.49 51.54 -8.09
N MET A 184 -23.44 50.71 -8.07
CA MET A 184 -22.77 50.23 -9.29
C MET A 184 -23.01 48.73 -9.54
N GLN A 185 -23.34 48.39 -10.79
CA GLN A 185 -23.36 47.01 -11.29
C GLN A 185 -22.11 46.74 -12.12
N VAL A 186 -21.45 45.60 -11.89
CA VAL A 186 -20.30 45.15 -12.67
C VAL A 186 -20.80 44.61 -14.01
N SER A 187 -20.42 45.25 -15.11
CA SER A 187 -20.80 44.82 -16.47
C SER A 187 -19.97 43.62 -16.92
N ARG A 188 -20.65 42.56 -17.37
CA ARG A 188 -20.05 41.38 -18.02
C ARG A 188 -19.59 41.75 -19.44
N ALA A 189 -18.39 41.32 -19.83
CA ALA A 189 -17.97 41.25 -21.24
C ALA A 189 -18.36 39.89 -21.84
#